data_AF-S4R7K8-F1
#
_entry.id   AF-S4R7K8-F1
#
_cell.length_a   1.000
_cell.length_b   1.000
_cell.length_c   1.000
_cell.angle_alpha   90.00
_cell.angle_beta   90.00
_cell.angle_gamma   90.00
#
_symmetry.space_group_name_H-M   'P 1'
#
loop_
_entity.id
_entity.type
_entity.pdbx_description
1 polymer ?
#
loop_
_entity_poly.entity_id
_entity_poly.type
_entity_poly.pdbx_seq_one_letter_code
_entity_poly.pdbx_strand_id
1 'polypeptide(L)'
;WVAFEFPNFQGRQLLLEPSETPDWKQRSSWGRLGSIRPLKQSGVCVRVRNQGQDGVLTVKGDLADPRGVSVCLLPDCGKSTQLWLFQDGFLRSLASEACLEVVGGMAREGTRVVLWPEHGKPQQRWYIDSDGTIGSRLRDDLVLDVQG
;
A
#
# COMPACT_ATOMS: atom_id res chain seq x y z
N TRP A 1 12.11 -4.24 7.78
CA TRP A 1 13.36 -5.04 7.68
C TRP A 1 13.44 -5.97 8.88
N VAL A 2 14.22 -7.06 8.83
CA VAL A 2 14.50 -7.88 10.02
C VAL A 2 15.97 -7.71 10.40
N ALA A 3 16.20 -7.27 11.63
CA ALA A 3 17.52 -7.18 12.25
C ALA A 3 17.85 -8.45 13.03
N PHE A 4 19.13 -8.80 13.03
CA PHE A 4 19.68 -9.97 13.69
C PHE A 4 20.83 -9.57 14.60
N GLU A 5 20.88 -10.19 15.78
CA GLU A 5 21.88 -9.91 16.82
C GLU A 5 23.31 -10.25 16.36
N PHE A 6 23.46 -11.30 15.56
CA PHE A 6 24.76 -11.77 15.08
C PHE A 6 24.89 -11.70 13.55
N PRO A 7 26.12 -11.80 13.01
CA PRO A 7 26.34 -11.92 11.57
C PRO A 7 25.60 -13.13 10.96
N ASN A 8 25.44 -13.12 9.64
CA ASN A 8 24.85 -14.23 8.86
C ASN A 8 23.41 -14.60 9.25
N PHE A 9 22.59 -13.61 9.64
CA PHE A 9 21.18 -13.75 10.00
C PHE A 9 20.92 -14.70 11.17
N GLN A 10 21.79 -14.65 12.20
CA GLN A 10 21.73 -15.50 13.39
C GLN A 10 21.36 -14.72 14.66
N GLY A 11 20.89 -15.46 15.66
CA GLY A 11 20.53 -14.91 16.98
C GLY A 11 19.11 -14.37 17.03
N ARG A 12 18.85 -13.50 18.03
CA ARG A 12 17.53 -12.87 18.21
C ARG A 12 17.16 -12.00 17.02
N GLN A 13 15.87 -11.93 16.71
CA GLN A 13 15.32 -11.18 15.60
C GLN A 13 14.51 -9.99 16.10
N LEU A 14 14.62 -8.86 15.40
CA LEU A 14 13.84 -7.67 15.68
C LEU A 14 13.25 -7.12 14.38
N LEU A 15 11.92 -6.97 14.34
CA LEU A 15 11.23 -6.35 13.20
C LEU A 15 11.44 -4.83 13.26
N LEU A 16 12.00 -4.29 12.19
CA LEU A 16 12.23 -2.86 12.02
C LEU A 16 11.09 -2.23 11.24
N GLU A 17 10.33 -1.37 11.93
CA GLU A 17 9.39 -0.43 11.34
C GLU A 17 10.11 0.84 10.88
N PRO A 18 9.64 1.51 9.81
CA PRO A 18 10.18 2.80 9.36
C PRO A 18 10.12 3.84 10.49
N SER A 19 11.28 4.19 11.04
CA SER A 19 11.41 5.11 12.18
C SER A 19 12.86 5.56 12.32
N GLU A 20 13.08 6.73 12.93
CA GLU A 20 14.41 7.09 13.43
C GLU A 20 14.73 6.31 14.71
N THR A 21 15.97 5.86 14.86
CA THR A 21 16.41 5.17 16.08
C THR A 21 17.75 5.74 16.53
N PRO A 22 17.72 6.85 17.29
CA PRO A 22 18.95 7.50 17.75
C PRO A 22 19.73 6.63 18.74
N ASP A 23 19.05 5.81 19.56
CA ASP A 23 19.68 4.86 20.49
C ASP A 23 19.30 3.41 20.19
N TRP A 24 20.16 2.74 19.40
CA TRP A 24 19.98 1.32 19.06
C TRP A 24 20.07 0.41 20.29
N LYS A 25 20.95 0.70 21.24
CA LYS A 25 21.18 -0.16 22.41
C LYS A 25 19.96 -0.15 23.32
N GLN A 26 19.34 1.02 23.50
CA GLN A 26 18.10 1.14 24.24
C GLN A 26 16.94 0.42 23.53
N ARG A 27 16.79 0.60 22.20
CA ARG A 27 15.70 -0.04 21.44
C ARG A 27 15.83 -1.57 21.37
N SER A 28 17.04 -2.08 21.15
CA SER A 28 17.27 -3.50 20.83
C SER A 28 17.79 -4.33 22.00
N SER A 29 18.31 -3.71 23.06
CA SER A 29 19.18 -4.32 24.09
C SER A 29 20.53 -4.83 23.57
N TRP A 30 20.86 -4.63 22.29
CA TRP A 30 22.08 -5.14 21.67
C TRP A 30 23.16 -4.07 21.60
N GLY A 31 24.42 -4.46 21.84
CA GLY A 31 25.56 -3.54 21.73
C GLY A 31 25.88 -3.14 20.28
N ARG A 32 25.41 -3.90 19.29
CA ARG A 32 25.56 -3.63 17.85
C ARG A 32 24.49 -4.33 17.03
N LEU A 33 24.36 -3.91 15.78
CA LEU A 33 23.56 -4.59 14.76
C LEU A 33 24.45 -5.63 14.05
N GLY A 34 24.08 -6.92 14.13
CA GLY A 34 24.89 -8.00 13.57
C GLY A 34 24.69 -8.20 12.07
N SER A 35 23.44 -8.31 11.63
CA SER A 35 23.07 -8.35 10.22
C SER A 35 21.62 -7.91 10.00
N ILE A 36 21.28 -7.49 8.77
CA ILE A 36 19.92 -7.10 8.38
C ILE A 36 19.53 -7.72 7.05
N ARG A 37 18.26 -8.10 6.91
CA ARG A 37 17.70 -8.49 5.60
C ARG A 37 16.35 -7.82 5.36
N PRO A 38 16.02 -7.54 4.09
CA PRO A 38 14.70 -7.05 3.76
C PRO A 38 13.68 -8.11 4.13
N LEU A 39 12.58 -7.69 4.77
CA LEU A 39 11.42 -8.55 4.88
C LEU A 39 10.70 -8.43 3.54
N LYS A 40 10.72 -9.50 2.74
CA LYS A 40 9.95 -9.51 1.49
C LYS A 40 8.46 -9.52 1.88
N GLN A 41 7.76 -8.46 1.56
CA GLN A 41 6.32 -8.43 1.68
C GLN A 41 5.77 -9.21 0.48
N SER A 42 5.46 -10.49 0.68
CA SER A 42 4.75 -11.26 -0.34
C SER A 42 3.46 -10.52 -0.70
N GLY A 43 3.17 -10.40 -1.99
CA GLY A 43 1.95 -9.75 -2.44
C GLY A 43 0.72 -10.42 -1.80
N VAL A 44 -0.19 -9.61 -1.26
CA VAL A 44 -1.42 -10.09 -0.63
C VAL A 44 -2.60 -9.70 -1.51
N CYS A 45 -3.45 -10.66 -1.84
CA CYS A 45 -4.73 -10.37 -2.48
C CYS A 45 -5.71 -9.86 -1.42
N VAL A 46 -6.22 -8.65 -1.60
CA VAL A 46 -7.11 -7.96 -0.68
C VAL A 46 -8.37 -7.48 -1.38
N ARG A 47 -9.43 -7.31 -0.60
CA ARG A 47 -10.62 -6.54 -0.97
C ARG A 47 -10.71 -5.36 -0.01
N VAL A 48 -10.78 -4.15 -0.55
CA VAL A 48 -10.85 -2.92 0.27
C VAL A 48 -12.32 -2.57 0.46
N ARG A 49 -12.81 -2.67 1.69
CA ARG A 49 -14.18 -2.29 2.06
C ARG A 49 -14.17 -0.95 2.77
N ASN A 50 -15.05 -0.04 2.38
CA ASN A 50 -15.25 1.19 3.13
C ASN A 50 -16.10 0.90 4.38
N GLN A 51 -15.72 1.46 5.54
CA GLN A 51 -16.46 1.21 6.79
C GLN A 51 -17.71 2.07 6.94
N GLY A 52 -17.70 3.31 6.40
CA GLY A 52 -18.81 4.25 6.52
C GLY A 52 -19.88 4.09 5.43
N GLN A 53 -19.52 3.45 4.31
CA GLN A 53 -20.39 3.19 3.17
C GLN A 53 -20.32 1.69 2.82
N ASP A 54 -21.46 1.03 2.66
CA ASP A 54 -21.52 -0.39 2.31
C ASP A 54 -21.11 -0.61 0.85
N GLY A 55 -19.80 -0.72 0.63
CA GLY A 55 -19.21 -0.87 -0.69
C GLY A 55 -17.73 -1.25 -0.64
N VAL A 56 -17.25 -1.80 -1.74
CA VAL A 56 -15.86 -2.22 -1.93
C VAL A 56 -15.23 -1.48 -3.10
N LEU A 57 -13.93 -1.20 -2.98
CA LEU A 57 -13.14 -0.54 -4.02
C LEU A 57 -13.17 -1.39 -5.28
N THR A 58 -13.80 -0.85 -6.33
CA THR A 58 -14.14 -1.59 -7.54
C THR A 58 -13.63 -0.86 -8.78
N VAL A 59 -13.00 -1.60 -9.69
CA VAL A 59 -12.74 -1.15 -11.05
C VAL A 59 -14.03 -1.21 -11.86
N LYS A 60 -14.43 -0.07 -12.43
CA LYS A 60 -15.63 0.08 -13.24
C LYS A 60 -15.27 0.67 -14.60
N GLY A 61 -15.80 0.07 -15.67
CA GLY A 61 -15.59 0.49 -17.05
C GLY A 61 -15.34 -0.69 -17.96
N ASP A 62 -15.02 -0.41 -19.21
CA ASP A 62 -14.60 -1.44 -20.17
C ASP A 62 -13.12 -1.76 -19.95
N LEU A 63 -12.83 -2.99 -19.50
CA LEU A 63 -11.46 -3.45 -19.27
C LEU A 63 -10.63 -3.55 -20.57
N ALA A 64 -11.29 -3.56 -21.74
CA ALA A 64 -10.63 -3.52 -23.04
C ALA A 64 -10.14 -2.10 -23.43
N ASP A 65 -10.67 -1.04 -22.79
CA ASP A 65 -10.21 0.33 -22.95
C ASP A 65 -9.65 0.86 -21.62
N PRO A 66 -8.32 0.85 -21.41
CA PRO A 66 -7.69 1.38 -20.20
C PRO A 66 -8.02 2.84 -19.90
N ARG A 67 -8.52 3.62 -20.87
CA ARG A 67 -8.96 5.02 -20.65
C ARG A 67 -10.42 5.11 -20.20
N GLY A 68 -11.19 4.04 -20.38
CA GLY A 68 -12.59 3.94 -19.98
C GLY A 68 -12.79 3.35 -18.58
N VAL A 69 -11.71 2.94 -17.89
CA VAL A 69 -11.78 2.40 -16.53
C VAL A 69 -11.61 3.48 -15.48
N SER A 70 -12.35 3.33 -14.39
CA SER A 70 -12.35 4.21 -13.22
C SER A 70 -12.43 3.38 -11.94
N VAL A 71 -12.21 4.03 -10.80
CA VAL A 71 -12.34 3.41 -9.48
C VAL A 71 -13.51 4.04 -8.76
N CYS A 72 -14.38 3.21 -8.19
CA CYS A 72 -15.53 3.65 -7.40
C CYS A 72 -15.86 2.63 -6.30
N LEU A 73 -16.79 2.98 -5.41
CA LEU A 73 -17.41 2.00 -4.52
C LEU A 73 -18.63 1.35 -5.20
N LEU A 74 -18.70 0.03 -5.13
CA LEU A 74 -19.87 -0.76 -5.52
C LEU A 74 -20.13 -1.86 -4.48
N PRO A 75 -21.35 -2.42 -4.40
CA PRO A 75 -21.62 -3.58 -3.55
C PRO A 75 -20.67 -4.74 -3.84
N ASP A 76 -20.31 -5.49 -2.81
CA ASP A 76 -19.48 -6.69 -2.97
C ASP A 76 -20.20 -7.72 -3.84
N CYS A 77 -19.58 -8.10 -4.95
CA CYS A 77 -20.07 -9.06 -5.91
C CYS A 77 -19.06 -10.20 -6.18
N GLY A 78 -17.96 -10.23 -5.43
CA GLY A 78 -16.94 -11.29 -5.52
C GLY A 78 -16.14 -11.34 -6.84
N LYS A 79 -16.32 -10.38 -7.75
CA LYS A 79 -15.62 -10.36 -9.05
C LYS A 79 -14.16 -9.92 -8.90
N SER A 80 -13.33 -10.29 -9.89
CA SER A 80 -11.92 -9.87 -9.97
C SER A 80 -11.75 -8.35 -10.05
N THR A 81 -12.77 -7.62 -10.51
CA THR A 81 -12.79 -6.15 -10.50
C THR A 81 -12.78 -5.54 -9.10
N GLN A 82 -12.99 -6.35 -8.05
CA GLN A 82 -12.98 -5.95 -6.65
C GLN A 82 -11.81 -6.55 -5.87
N LEU A 83 -10.87 -7.21 -6.57
CA LEU A 83 -9.69 -7.82 -5.98
C LEU A 83 -8.44 -7.02 -6.36
N TRP A 84 -7.63 -6.73 -5.35
CA TRP A 84 -6.43 -5.92 -5.47
C TRP A 84 -5.24 -6.71 -4.93
N LEU A 85 -4.13 -6.72 -5.66
CA LEU A 85 -2.86 -7.17 -5.14
C LEU A 85 -2.17 -6.00 -4.45
N PHE A 86 -1.96 -6.10 -3.14
CA PHE A 86 -1.10 -5.20 -2.42
C PHE A 86 0.31 -5.78 -2.34
N GLN A 87 1.28 -5.12 -2.99
CA GLN A 87 2.68 -5.55 -3.02
C GLN A 87 3.60 -4.34 -3.14
N ASP A 88 4.63 -4.27 -2.31
CA ASP A 88 5.66 -3.21 -2.36
C ASP A 88 5.10 -1.76 -2.36
N GLY A 89 3.92 -1.57 -1.76
CA GLY A 89 3.19 -0.29 -1.70
C GLY A 89 2.28 -0.04 -2.89
N PHE A 90 2.21 -0.92 -3.88
CA PHE A 90 1.27 -0.81 -5.00
C PHE A 90 -0.04 -1.51 -4.66
N LEU A 91 -1.16 -0.86 -4.96
CA LEU A 91 -2.49 -1.48 -5.01
C LEU A 91 -2.83 -1.73 -6.49
N ARG A 92 -2.55 -2.94 -6.97
CA ARG A 92 -2.73 -3.34 -8.37
C ARG A 92 -4.04 -4.08 -8.57
N SER A 93 -4.87 -3.63 -9.50
CA SER A 93 -6.11 -4.31 -9.87
C SER A 93 -5.81 -5.67 -10.50
N LEU A 94 -6.45 -6.74 -10.01
CA LEU A 94 -6.37 -8.05 -10.65
C LEU A 94 -7.18 -8.14 -11.95
N ALA A 95 -8.07 -7.18 -12.22
CA ALA A 95 -8.88 -7.17 -13.44
C ALA A 95 -8.24 -6.42 -14.61
N SER A 96 -7.39 -5.41 -14.33
CA SER A 96 -6.80 -4.54 -15.35
C SER A 96 -5.28 -4.46 -15.30
N GLU A 97 -4.65 -5.06 -14.28
CA GLU A 97 -3.20 -4.97 -13.99
C GLU A 97 -2.66 -3.55 -13.74
N ALA A 98 -3.51 -2.53 -13.78
CA ALA A 98 -3.17 -1.16 -13.47
C ALA A 98 -3.12 -0.91 -11.95
N CYS A 99 -2.30 0.05 -11.54
CA CYS A 99 -2.16 0.47 -10.15
C CYS A 99 -3.07 1.65 -9.82
N LEU A 100 -3.50 1.70 -8.55
CA LEU A 100 -4.13 2.87 -7.97
C LEU A 100 -3.13 4.04 -7.96
N GLU A 101 -3.51 5.21 -8.48
CA GLU A 101 -2.63 6.36 -8.65
C GLU A 101 -3.30 7.68 -8.28
N VAL A 102 -2.59 8.54 -7.55
CA VAL A 102 -2.96 9.96 -7.39
C VAL A 102 -2.65 10.71 -8.69
N VAL A 103 -3.68 11.23 -9.37
CA VAL A 103 -3.54 11.79 -10.72
C VAL A 103 -2.47 12.90 -10.77
N GLY A 104 -1.51 12.76 -11.69
CA GLY A 104 -0.46 13.74 -11.92
C GLY A 104 0.51 13.95 -10.74
N GLY A 105 0.45 13.13 -9.70
CA GLY A 105 1.27 13.28 -8.48
C GLY A 105 0.96 14.53 -7.65
N MET A 106 -0.17 15.20 -7.91
CA MET A 106 -0.57 16.42 -7.22
C MET A 106 -1.37 16.09 -5.96
N ALA A 107 -0.70 15.69 -4.88
CA ALA A 107 -1.35 15.32 -3.61
C ALA A 107 -1.94 16.55 -2.88
N ARG A 108 -3.23 16.80 -3.12
CA ARG A 108 -4.07 17.78 -2.45
C ARG A 108 -5.40 17.13 -2.09
N GLU A 109 -6.10 17.68 -1.12
CA GLU A 109 -7.45 17.26 -0.79
C GLU A 109 -8.35 17.29 -2.03
N GLY A 110 -9.15 16.25 -2.22
CA GLY A 110 -10.02 16.10 -3.39
C GLY A 110 -9.31 15.75 -4.70
N THR A 111 -7.97 15.60 -4.73
CA THR A 111 -7.29 15.09 -5.92
C THR A 111 -7.81 13.70 -6.26
N ARG A 112 -8.21 13.52 -7.52
CA ARG A 112 -8.74 12.24 -8.00
C ARG A 112 -7.70 11.14 -7.97
N VAL A 113 -8.18 9.95 -7.61
CA VAL A 113 -7.44 8.69 -7.72
C VAL A 113 -7.92 7.94 -8.95
N VAL A 114 -6.99 7.43 -9.75
CA VAL A 114 -7.22 6.78 -11.04
C VAL A 114 -6.54 5.41 -11.09
N LEU A 115 -6.80 4.66 -12.16
CA LEU A 115 -6.01 3.49 -12.54
C LEU A 115 -4.99 3.91 -13.58
N TRP A 116 -3.73 3.53 -13.37
CA TRP A 116 -2.67 3.81 -14.32
C TRP A 116 -1.68 2.65 -14.42
N PRO A 117 -1.08 2.38 -15.61
CA PRO A 117 -0.03 1.38 -15.72
C PRO A 117 1.08 1.61 -14.70
N GLU A 118 1.56 0.53 -14.09
CA GLU A 118 2.61 0.59 -13.09
C GLU A 118 3.87 1.24 -13.67
N HIS A 119 4.38 2.26 -12.99
CA HIS A 119 5.57 3.01 -13.40
C HIS A 119 6.52 3.34 -12.25
N GLY A 120 6.27 2.79 -11.07
CA GLY A 120 7.18 2.86 -9.92
C GLY A 120 7.27 4.21 -9.20
N LYS A 121 6.61 5.25 -9.71
CA LYS A 121 6.68 6.61 -9.15
C LYS A 121 5.91 6.73 -7.82
N PRO A 122 6.26 7.71 -6.96
CA PRO A 122 5.64 7.88 -5.64
C PRO A 122 4.12 8.01 -5.64
N GLN A 123 3.50 8.55 -6.69
CA GLN A 123 2.04 8.69 -6.78
C GLN A 123 1.26 7.38 -6.91
N GLN A 124 1.94 6.25 -7.13
CA GLN A 124 1.37 4.90 -7.11
C GLN A 124 1.67 4.15 -5.81
N ARG A 125 2.36 4.80 -4.85
CA ARG A 125 2.75 4.16 -3.59
C ARG A 125 1.79 4.54 -2.48
N TRP A 126 1.31 3.51 -1.82
CA TRP A 126 0.34 3.54 -0.75
C TRP A 126 0.88 2.81 0.48
N TYR A 127 0.32 3.09 1.63
CA TYR A 127 0.49 2.29 2.83
C TYR A 127 -0.87 2.05 3.47
N ILE A 128 -0.98 0.93 4.18
CA ILE A 128 -2.15 0.58 4.96
C ILE A 128 -1.71 0.70 6.42
N ASP A 129 -2.33 1.60 7.17
CA ASP A 129 -2.04 1.80 8.57
C ASP A 129 -2.81 0.78 9.44
N SER A 130 -2.37 0.64 10.69
CA SER A 130 -2.93 -0.22 11.72
C SER A 130 -4.39 0.09 12.07
N ASP A 131 -4.83 1.34 11.86
CA ASP A 131 -6.22 1.76 12.02
C ASP A 131 -7.11 1.45 10.80
N GLY A 132 -6.52 0.90 9.73
CA GLY A 132 -7.20 0.53 8.49
C GLY A 132 -7.28 1.64 7.45
N THR A 133 -6.72 2.82 7.72
CA THR A 133 -6.60 3.88 6.72
C THR A 133 -5.61 3.50 5.62
N ILE A 134 -5.86 4.00 4.40
CA ILE A 134 -4.96 3.80 3.25
C ILE A 134 -4.36 5.16 2.89
N GLY A 135 -3.12 5.39 3.26
CA GLY A 135 -2.42 6.67 3.04
C GLY A 135 -1.61 6.70 1.76
N SER A 136 -1.46 7.90 1.16
CA SER A 136 -0.55 8.10 0.03
C SER A 136 0.88 8.34 0.52
N ARG A 137 1.88 7.78 -0.16
CA ARG A 137 3.30 8.08 0.12
C ARG A 137 3.75 9.45 -0.42
N LEU A 138 2.87 10.19 -1.10
CA LEU A 138 3.17 11.57 -1.53
C LEU A 138 3.11 12.57 -0.38
N ARG A 139 2.21 12.32 0.58
CA ARG A 139 1.91 13.20 1.72
C ARG A 139 1.31 12.37 2.84
N ASP A 140 1.90 12.48 4.03
CA ASP A 140 1.53 11.65 5.17
C ASP A 140 0.20 12.07 5.83
N ASP A 141 -0.34 13.24 5.48
CA ASP A 141 -1.61 13.78 5.98
C ASP A 141 -2.82 13.50 5.07
N LEU A 142 -2.65 12.73 3.99
CA LEU A 142 -3.71 12.42 3.04
C LEU A 142 -4.00 10.92 2.97
N VAL A 143 -5.29 10.59 3.02
CA VAL A 143 -5.82 9.23 2.91
C VAL A 143 -6.70 9.07 1.68
N LEU A 144 -6.82 7.83 1.21
CA LEU A 144 -7.79 7.45 0.20
C LEU A 144 -9.20 7.61 0.79
N ASP A 145 -10.01 8.42 0.11
CA ASP A 145 -11.34 8.77 0.55
C ASP A 145 -12.37 8.56 -0.58
N VAL A 146 -13.65 8.56 -0.21
CA VAL A 146 -14.77 8.43 -1.15
C VAL A 146 -15.43 9.78 -1.27
N GLN A 147 -15.44 10.34 -2.47
CA GLN A 147 -16.10 11.61 -2.73
C GLN A 147 -17.56 11.61 -2.23
N GLY A 148 -17.88 12.52 -1.32
CA GLY A 148 -19.18 12.68 -0.67
C GLY A 148 -19.31 14.04 0.00
#